data_AF-A0A392SNG0-F1
#
_entry.id   AF-A0A392SNG0-F1
#
_cell.length_a   1.000
_cell.length_b   1.000
_cell.length_c   1.000
_cell.angle_alpha   90.00
_cell.angle_beta   90.00
_cell.angle_gamma   90.00
#
_symmetry.space_group_name_H-M   'P 1'
#
loop_
_entity.id
_entity.type
_entity.pdbx_description
1 polymer ?
#
loop_
_entity_poly.entity_id
_entity_poly.type
_entity_poly.pdbx_seq_one_letter_code
_entity_poly.pdbx_strand_id
1 'polypeptide(L)'
;MHQKTIDMAAAAARTLWPTQWTREDNKLFEKALITVPENSSNRWEEIAEKIPGKSAAQVKDHYEDLVHDILEIESGRVELPNYPDDL
;
A
#
# COMPACT_ATOMS: atom_id res chain seq x y z
N MET A 1 6.78 21.56 36.83
CA MET A 1 5.81 20.50 36.50
C MET A 1 5.08 20.82 35.18
N HIS A 2 5.79 20.93 34.04
CA HIS A 2 5.13 21.33 32.78
C HIS A 2 5.59 20.57 31.52
N GLN A 3 6.28 19.43 31.67
CA GLN A 3 6.74 18.62 30.54
C GLN A 3 5.97 17.29 30.41
N LYS A 4 4.69 17.25 30.80
CA LYS A 4 3.88 16.02 30.70
C LYS A 4 2.70 16.12 29.71
N THR A 5 2.59 17.23 28.95
CA THR A 5 1.39 17.49 28.12
C THR A 5 1.66 17.45 26.60
N ILE A 6 2.92 17.29 26.16
CA ILE A 6 3.27 17.38 24.73
C ILE A 6 3.25 16.00 24.03
N ASP A 7 3.39 14.89 24.77
CA ASP A 7 3.49 13.56 24.16
C ASP A 7 2.15 12.97 23.68
N MET A 8 1.00 13.43 24.22
CA MET A 8 -0.31 12.85 23.87
C MET A 8 -0.85 13.33 22.51
N ALA A 9 -0.51 14.55 22.06
CA ALA A 9 -1.04 15.10 20.80
C ALA A 9 -0.33 14.54 19.54
N ALA A 10 0.95 14.19 19.64
CA ALA A 10 1.72 13.64 18.52
C ALA A 10 1.26 12.21 18.14
N ALA A 11 0.73 11.43 19.09
CA ALA A 11 0.14 10.13 18.83
C ALA A 11 -1.19 10.21 18.03
N ALA A 12 -1.98 11.27 18.28
CA ALA A 12 -3.24 11.53 17.57
C ALA A 12 -3.03 12.06 16.13
N ALA A 13 -1.96 12.81 15.88
CA ALA A 13 -1.64 13.28 14.53
C ALA A 13 -1.15 12.14 13.61
N ARG A 14 -0.46 11.14 14.16
CA ARG A 14 -0.12 9.88 13.45
C ARG A 14 -1.35 9.07 13.02
N THR A 15 -2.53 9.34 13.58
CA THR A 15 -3.78 8.62 13.30
C THR A 15 -4.72 9.36 12.34
N LEU A 16 -4.42 10.60 11.93
CA LEU A 16 -5.36 11.46 11.20
C LEU A 16 -4.98 11.77 9.74
N TRP A 17 -3.81 11.31 9.27
CA TRP A 17 -3.47 11.31 7.84
C TRP A 17 -3.29 9.87 7.38
N PRO A 18 -3.80 9.50 6.18
CA PRO A 18 -3.48 8.21 5.59
C PRO A 18 -1.96 8.08 5.57
N THR A 19 -1.43 7.04 6.22
CA THR A 19 0.02 6.79 6.22
C THR A 19 0.43 6.56 4.78
N GLN A 20 1.16 7.51 4.18
CA GLN A 20 1.60 7.41 2.79
C GLN A 20 2.32 6.09 2.54
N TRP A 21 2.03 5.41 1.43
CA TRP A 21 2.70 4.16 1.07
C TRP A 21 4.17 4.42 0.76
N THR A 22 5.04 3.85 1.57
CA THR A 22 6.49 3.89 1.32
C THR A 22 6.92 2.74 0.42
N ARG A 23 8.15 2.80 -0.11
CA ARG A 23 8.73 1.71 -0.88
C ARG A 23 8.84 0.41 -0.07
N GLU A 24 9.16 0.52 1.21
CA GLU A 24 9.23 -0.63 2.13
C GLU A 24 7.84 -1.21 2.41
N ASP A 25 6.81 -0.37 2.61
CA ASP A 25 5.42 -0.84 2.75
C ASP A 25 5.00 -1.63 1.50
N ASN A 26 5.30 -1.10 0.31
CA ASN A 26 4.93 -1.75 -0.95
C ASN A 26 5.63 -3.11 -1.14
N LYS A 27 6.91 -3.23 -0.76
CA LYS A 27 7.60 -4.53 -0.77
C LYS A 27 6.94 -5.55 0.17
N LEU A 28 6.52 -5.12 1.36
CA LEU A 28 5.82 -6.00 2.31
C LEU A 28 4.45 -6.41 1.76
N PHE A 29 3.74 -5.48 1.13
CA PHE A 29 2.48 -5.73 0.45
C PHE A 29 2.61 -6.76 -0.68
N GLU A 30 3.53 -6.57 -1.62
CA GLU A 30 3.79 -7.53 -2.71
C GLU A 30 4.14 -8.92 -2.17
N LYS A 31 5.00 -9.00 -1.14
CA LYS A 31 5.34 -10.26 -0.48
C LYS A 31 4.10 -10.89 0.18
N ALA A 32 3.26 -10.09 0.81
CA ALA A 32 2.04 -10.57 1.46
C ALA A 32 1.04 -11.13 0.45
N LEU A 33 0.85 -10.48 -0.71
CA LEU A 33 -0.02 -10.95 -1.79
C LEU A 33 0.34 -12.35 -2.29
N ILE A 34 1.63 -12.71 -2.28
CA ILE A 34 2.12 -14.04 -2.65
C ILE A 34 1.76 -15.09 -1.59
N THR A 35 1.85 -14.72 -0.31
CA THR A 35 1.71 -15.67 0.81
C THR A 35 0.27 -15.87 1.27
N VAL A 36 -0.60 -14.88 1.08
CA VAL A 36 -2.01 -14.95 1.43
C VAL A 36 -2.77 -15.39 0.17
N PRO A 37 -3.60 -16.45 0.21
CA PRO A 37 -4.43 -16.87 -0.92
C PRO A 37 -5.54 -15.87 -1.28
N GLU A 38 -5.87 -15.75 -2.57
CA GLU A 38 -6.87 -14.79 -3.06
C GLU A 38 -8.29 -15.08 -2.54
N ASN A 39 -8.59 -16.35 -2.29
CA ASN A 39 -9.89 -16.81 -1.78
C ASN A 39 -10.01 -16.80 -0.25
N SER A 40 -9.02 -16.27 0.48
CA SER A 40 -9.10 -16.13 1.94
C SER A 40 -10.21 -15.14 2.31
N SER A 41 -11.12 -15.54 3.21
CA SER A 41 -12.26 -14.71 3.64
C SER A 41 -11.87 -13.42 4.37
N ASN A 42 -10.67 -13.39 4.95
CA ASN A 42 -10.07 -12.32 5.75
C ASN A 42 -8.74 -11.87 5.14
N ARG A 43 -8.63 -11.95 3.81
CA ARG A 43 -7.40 -11.68 3.05
C ARG A 43 -6.77 -10.34 3.42
N TRP A 44 -7.57 -9.28 3.52
CA TRP A 44 -7.06 -7.93 3.74
C TRP A 44 -6.55 -7.72 5.16
N GLU A 45 -7.22 -8.34 6.13
CA GLU A 45 -6.80 -8.39 7.52
C GLU A 45 -5.45 -9.10 7.66
N GLU A 46 -5.30 -10.29 7.05
CA GLU A 46 -4.03 -11.05 7.09
C GLU A 46 -2.87 -10.33 6.41
N ILE A 47 -3.14 -9.57 5.35
CA ILE A 47 -2.12 -8.75 4.68
C ILE A 47 -1.76 -7.54 5.55
N ALA A 48 -2.75 -6.85 6.14
CA ALA A 48 -2.52 -5.70 6.99
C ALA A 48 -1.67 -6.04 8.23
N GLU A 49 -1.83 -7.23 8.80
CA GLU A 49 -0.98 -7.73 9.89
C GLU A 49 0.52 -7.79 9.54
N LYS A 50 0.84 -7.89 8.24
CA LYS A 50 2.23 -7.95 7.74
C LYS A 50 2.82 -6.57 7.42
N ILE A 51 2.01 -5.50 7.47
CA ILE A 51 2.41 -4.15 7.03
C ILE A 51 2.13 -3.15 8.17
N PRO A 52 3.16 -2.79 8.97
CA PRO A 52 2.98 -1.92 10.12
C PRO A 52 2.33 -0.57 9.76
N GLY A 53 1.23 -0.24 10.45
CA GLY A 53 0.57 1.06 10.30
C GLY A 53 -0.32 1.20 9.06
N LYS A 54 -0.67 0.09 8.40
CA LYS A 54 -1.71 0.04 7.37
C LYS A 54 -2.91 -0.76 7.88
N SER A 55 -4.12 -0.25 7.66
CA SER A 55 -5.36 -0.98 7.95
C SER A 55 -5.77 -1.88 6.78
N ALA A 56 -6.64 -2.87 7.05
CA ALA A 56 -7.20 -3.73 6.01
C ALA A 56 -7.89 -2.93 4.89
N ALA A 57 -8.58 -1.83 5.24
CA ALA A 57 -9.18 -0.93 4.26
C ALA A 57 -8.12 -0.28 3.35
N GLN A 58 -7.05 0.29 3.93
CA GLN A 58 -5.96 0.89 3.15
C GLN A 58 -5.24 -0.12 2.26
N VAL A 59 -5.12 -1.38 2.72
CA VAL A 59 -4.55 -2.46 1.92
C VAL A 59 -5.45 -2.82 0.74
N LYS A 60 -6.77 -2.89 0.98
CA LYS A 60 -7.74 -3.16 -0.08
C LYS A 60 -7.75 -2.05 -1.13
N ASP A 61 -7.79 -0.79 -0.70
CA ASP A 61 -7.76 0.37 -1.61
C ASP A 61 -6.49 0.34 -2.48
N HIS A 62 -5.32 0.09 -1.86
CA HIS A 62 -4.04 0.00 -2.58
C HIS A 62 -3.99 -1.19 -3.55
N TYR A 63 -4.67 -2.29 -3.24
CA TYR A 63 -4.82 -3.41 -4.17
C TYR A 63 -5.71 -3.06 -5.37
N GLU A 64 -6.82 -2.36 -5.15
CA GLU A 64 -7.71 -1.91 -6.22
C GLU A 64 -6.99 -0.92 -7.16
N ASP A 65 -6.19 -0.01 -6.61
CA ASP A 65 -5.32 0.89 -7.39
C ASP A 65 -4.30 0.09 -8.24
N LEU A 66 -3.64 -0.92 -7.65
CA LEU A 66 -2.71 -1.79 -8.38
C LEU A 66 -3.40 -2.53 -9.54
N VAL A 67 -4.60 -3.07 -9.32
CA VAL A 67 -5.36 -3.75 -10.38
C VAL A 67 -5.74 -2.77 -11.48
N HIS A 68 -6.14 -1.55 -11.13
CA HIS A 68 -6.44 -0.50 -12.10
C HIS A 68 -5.22 -0.15 -12.96
N ASP A 69 -4.05 0.06 -12.34
CA ASP A 69 -2.81 0.36 -13.06
C ASP A 69 -2.44 -0.75 -14.05
N ILE A 70 -2.59 -2.01 -13.66
CA ILE A 70 -2.34 -3.17 -14.54
C ILE A 70 -3.31 -3.13 -15.74
N LEU A 71 -4.59 -2.87 -15.51
CA LEU A 71 -5.59 -2.79 -16.58
C LEU A 71 -5.30 -1.66 -17.56
N GLU A 72 -4.85 -0.50 -17.09
CA GLU A 72 -4.47 0.62 -17.96
C GLU A 72 -3.24 0.27 -18.82
N ILE A 73 -2.24 -0.41 -18.25
CA ILE A 73 -1.07 -0.92 -18.99
C ILE A 73 -1.51 -1.95 -20.04
N GLU A 74 -2.31 -2.94 -19.67
CA GLU A 74 -2.76 -4.02 -20.57
C GLU A 74 -3.69 -3.53 -21.68
N SER A 75 -4.46 -2.48 -21.43
CA SER A 75 -5.35 -1.88 -22.43
C SER A 75 -4.62 -1.03 -23.48
N GLY A 76 -3.29 -0.89 -23.38
CA GLY A 76 -2.48 -0.11 -24.31
C GLY A 76 -2.72 1.41 -24.20
N ARG A 77 -3.26 1.87 -23.07
CA ARG A 77 -3.48 3.30 -22.78
C ARG A 77 -2.22 4.02 -22.32
N VAL A 78 -1.13 3.26 -22.12
CA VAL A 78 0.20 3.80 -21.84
C VAL A 78 1.03 3.75 -23.12
N GLU A 79 1.45 4.92 -23.60
CA GLU A 79 2.40 5.00 -24.71
C GLU A 79 3.72 4.34 -24.28
N LEU A 80 4.17 3.32 -25.02
CA LEU A 80 5.49 2.75 -24.81
C LEU A 80 6.55 3.80 -25.16
N PRO A 81 7.60 3.95 -24.35
CA PRO A 81 8.76 4.72 -24.77
C PRO A 81 9.26 4.21 -26.12
N ASN A 82 9.64 5.12 -27.01
CA ASN A 82 10.36 4.77 -28.23
C ASN A 82 11.76 4.30 -27.83
N TYR A 83 11.87 3.02 -27.48
CA TYR A 83 13.14 2.36 -27.30
C TYR A 83 13.78 2.26 -28.70
N PRO A 84 14.93 2.89 -28.95
CA PRO A 84 15.66 2.60 -30.17
C PRO A 84 15.92 1.09 -30.17
N ASP A 85 15.61 0.41 -31.28
CA ASP A 85 16.14 -0.91 -31.52
C ASP A 85 17.66 -0.78 -31.42
N ASP A 86 18.25 -1.32 -30.36
CA ASP A 86 19.66 -1.09 -30.02
C ASP A 86 20.58 -1.35 -31.25
N LEU A 87 21.51 -0.41 -31.48
CA LEU A 87 22.66 -0.54 -32.40
C LEU A 87 23.68 -1.58 -31.90
#